data_AF-A0A1W2H713-F1
#
_entry.id   AF-A0A1W2H713-F1
#
_cell.length_a   1.000
_cell.length_b   1.000
_cell.length_c   1.000
_cell.angle_alpha   90.00
_cell.angle_beta   90.00
_cell.angle_gamma   90.00
#
_symmetry.space_group_name_H-M   'P 1'
#
loop_
_entity.id
_entity.type
_entity.pdbx_description
1 polymer ?
#
loop_
_entity_poly.entity_id
_entity_poly.type
_entity_poly.pdbx_seq_one_letter_code
_entity_poly.pdbx_strand_id
1 'polypeptide(L)'
;MKTIHKLPALLFLGYLLMACESKVQQEQPNVLLIITDDQGWGDLSFHGNQVVETPHIDALASQSIVFDRFYVSPVCAPTRASLLTGRYHIATGTTWVTHRMEVMREEEVTIAELLKPHGYISGLFGKWHQGKQFPHDPIGQGFDEFFGFTEGHLNNYFDTKLTHNFEEIQTEGFLPDVLTDKTIEFMEKQDSFFAMLSLNTPHSPFQVPDAYFDKYKSMGLDDKDACVYGMVENIDDNVGRLMEFLKESGKIENTIVIFMTDNGPNGIRYNGGMKGKKADLDEGGVRVPFFIKIPNFKHQIVKPWAGHIDILPTLAELLNIKIPEKLGVHGRSLFPLIKGEVEDWKDRDFFTHHVHLTFDTIPGAVRNQEYLLTIKNNQKELYNLLQDPSQKANIIDQQPGIAGELEMLYLDWLKEMTKKGVEPPLIQIGHPHVTTVELPASDGKRLGNVLFKGGMGWANDWFINFKNPEDKVFWEMESIADSNYEVFVQMANDSPFKMEVSAQGSKLFYETDQIHQTKLIPNQDRVPRTEVEEMEWPMISVGEFRFEAGAANLEIGFLGKDLGNIELKSVFLKKLE
;
A
#
# COMPACT_ATOMS: atom_id res chain seq x y z
N MET A 1 20.75 53.13 -73.47
CA MET A 1 20.08 52.84 -72.18
C MET A 1 19.90 51.33 -72.05
N LYS A 2 20.54 50.77 -71.02
CA LYS A 2 20.33 49.46 -70.37
C LYS A 2 20.37 48.17 -71.23
N THR A 3 21.57 47.59 -71.25
CA THR A 3 21.87 46.17 -71.42
C THR A 3 21.23 45.33 -70.28
N ILE A 4 20.51 44.26 -70.64
CA ILE A 4 20.02 43.25 -69.68
C ILE A 4 20.92 42.01 -69.83
N HIS A 5 21.71 41.73 -68.80
CA HIS A 5 22.43 40.47 -68.64
C HIS A 5 21.49 39.41 -68.06
N LYS A 6 21.42 38.23 -68.68
CA LYS A 6 20.92 37.01 -68.05
C LYS A 6 22.10 36.33 -67.36
N LEU A 7 22.10 36.27 -66.03
CA LEU A 7 22.96 35.38 -65.23
C LEU A 7 22.14 34.17 -64.74
N PRO A 8 22.78 33.02 -64.49
CA PRO A 8 22.13 31.71 -64.45
C PRO A 8 21.51 31.38 -63.09
N ALA A 9 20.38 30.68 -63.17
CA ALA A 9 19.75 29.97 -62.06
C ALA A 9 20.62 28.79 -61.63
N LEU A 10 21.51 29.00 -60.67
CA LEU A 10 22.32 27.92 -60.08
C LEU A 10 22.86 28.36 -58.71
N LEU A 11 21.97 28.76 -57.80
CA LEU A 11 22.32 29.05 -56.40
C LEU A 11 21.09 29.00 -55.47
N PHE A 12 20.14 28.09 -55.75
CA PHE A 12 18.95 27.88 -54.91
C PHE A 12 18.61 26.41 -54.67
N LEU A 13 19.60 25.52 -54.79
CA LEU A 13 19.45 24.08 -54.49
C LEU A 13 20.40 23.60 -53.38
N GLY A 14 21.04 24.52 -52.65
CA GLY A 14 21.99 24.21 -51.57
C GLY A 14 21.52 24.56 -50.16
N TYR A 15 20.32 25.13 -49.99
CA TYR A 15 19.80 25.59 -48.69
C TYR A 15 18.49 24.93 -48.24
N LEU A 16 17.96 23.96 -49.01
CA LEU A 16 16.74 23.22 -48.68
C LEU A 16 17.00 21.78 -48.19
N LEU A 17 18.25 21.49 -47.83
CA LEU A 17 18.68 20.26 -47.15
C LEU A 17 19.27 20.59 -45.77
N MET A 18 18.80 21.65 -45.10
CA MET A 18 18.80 21.61 -43.64
C MET A 18 17.69 20.63 -43.26
N ALA A 19 18.12 19.38 -43.14
CA ALA A 19 17.38 18.30 -42.53
C ALA A 19 16.61 18.86 -41.34
N CYS A 20 15.29 18.80 -41.43
CA CYS A 20 14.46 18.67 -40.26
C CYS A 20 14.82 17.29 -39.70
N GLU A 21 15.94 17.19 -38.98
CA GLU A 21 16.05 16.21 -37.93
C GLU A 21 14.95 16.60 -36.95
N SER A 22 13.76 16.07 -37.18
CA SER A 22 12.86 15.78 -36.08
C SER A 22 13.73 14.97 -35.13
N LYS A 23 14.25 15.63 -34.08
CA LYS A 23 14.62 14.93 -32.86
C LYS A 23 13.38 14.11 -32.57
N VAL A 24 13.45 12.80 -32.83
CA VAL A 24 12.53 11.85 -32.22
C VAL A 24 12.75 12.14 -30.74
N GLN A 25 11.84 12.92 -30.17
CA GLN A 25 11.83 13.15 -28.75
C GLN A 25 11.67 11.75 -28.21
N GLN A 26 12.74 11.22 -27.60
CA GLN A 26 12.72 9.90 -27.02
C GLN A 26 11.53 9.91 -26.07
N GLU A 27 10.45 9.23 -26.47
CA GLU A 27 9.22 9.22 -25.71
C GLU A 27 9.58 8.68 -24.33
N GLN A 28 9.17 9.41 -23.29
CA GLN A 28 9.45 8.98 -21.94
C GLN A 28 8.76 7.62 -21.74
N PRO A 29 9.46 6.60 -21.20
CA PRO A 29 8.84 5.30 -20.96
C PRO A 29 7.67 5.42 -19.99
N ASN A 30 6.54 4.82 -20.34
CA ASN A 30 5.46 4.61 -19.39
C ASN A 30 5.89 3.64 -18.29
N VAL A 31 5.29 3.76 -17.11
CA VAL A 31 5.49 2.82 -16.00
C VAL A 31 4.14 2.30 -15.53
N LEU A 32 3.95 0.99 -15.62
CA LEU A 32 2.85 0.26 -15.00
C LEU A 32 3.42 -0.58 -13.85
N LEU A 33 3.02 -0.28 -12.62
CA LEU A 33 3.35 -1.06 -11.43
C LEU A 33 2.12 -1.79 -10.94
N ILE A 34 2.19 -3.11 -10.87
CA ILE A 34 1.16 -3.99 -10.36
C ILE A 34 1.66 -4.59 -9.04
N ILE A 35 0.91 -4.34 -7.97
CA ILE A 35 1.17 -4.93 -6.65
C ILE A 35 -0.09 -5.62 -6.12
N THR A 36 0.07 -6.85 -5.64
CA THR A 36 -1.00 -7.64 -5.02
C THR A 36 -0.82 -7.73 -3.50
N ASP A 37 -1.88 -8.11 -2.79
CA ASP A 37 -1.95 -8.08 -1.33
C ASP A 37 -2.12 -9.49 -0.76
N ASP A 38 -1.17 -9.95 0.05
CA ASP A 38 -1.12 -11.31 0.61
C ASP A 38 -0.98 -12.44 -0.40
N GLN A 39 -0.54 -12.16 -1.63
CA GLN A 39 -0.16 -13.20 -2.59
C GLN A 39 1.24 -13.72 -2.27
N GLY A 40 1.32 -15.01 -1.91
CA GLY A 40 2.58 -15.66 -1.58
C GLY A 40 3.41 -16.04 -2.80
N TRP A 41 4.69 -16.34 -2.59
CA TRP A 41 5.59 -16.82 -3.65
C TRP A 41 5.07 -18.07 -4.37
N GLY A 42 4.46 -19.00 -3.63
CA GLY A 42 3.89 -20.22 -4.20
C GLY A 42 2.48 -20.03 -4.78
N ASP A 43 1.91 -18.82 -4.78
CA ASP A 43 0.60 -18.57 -5.37
C ASP A 43 0.71 -18.29 -6.89
N LEU A 44 1.69 -18.88 -7.58
CA LEU A 44 1.91 -18.76 -9.03
C LEU A 44 2.35 -20.10 -9.63
N SER A 45 1.84 -20.45 -10.82
CA SER A 45 2.29 -21.67 -11.53
C SER A 45 3.74 -21.57 -11.99
N PHE A 46 4.22 -20.38 -12.35
CA PHE A 46 5.64 -20.11 -12.64
C PHE A 46 6.60 -20.55 -11.51
N HIS A 47 6.11 -20.59 -10.26
CA HIS A 47 6.85 -21.01 -9.07
C HIS A 47 6.56 -22.46 -8.64
N GLY A 48 6.01 -23.27 -9.55
CA GLY A 48 5.83 -24.70 -9.38
C GLY A 48 4.56 -25.11 -8.63
N ASN A 49 3.62 -24.18 -8.41
CA ASN A 49 2.29 -24.55 -7.96
C ASN A 49 1.56 -25.32 -9.08
N GLN A 50 1.12 -26.53 -8.80
CA GLN A 50 0.49 -27.42 -9.78
C GLN A 50 -1.04 -27.30 -9.81
N VAL A 51 -1.62 -26.48 -8.93
CA VAL A 51 -3.07 -26.34 -8.76
C VAL A 51 -3.57 -25.02 -9.35
N VAL A 52 -2.93 -23.90 -8.99
CA VAL A 52 -3.33 -22.58 -9.49
C VAL A 52 -2.92 -22.40 -10.95
N GLU A 53 -3.77 -21.77 -11.74
CA GLU A 53 -3.50 -21.44 -13.14
C GLU A 53 -3.23 -19.95 -13.27
N THR A 54 -2.00 -19.56 -13.65
CA THR A 54 -1.63 -18.15 -13.89
C THR A 54 -0.94 -17.93 -15.23
N PRO A 55 -1.57 -18.29 -16.37
CA PRO A 55 -0.93 -18.22 -17.68
C PRO A 55 -0.46 -16.83 -18.10
N HIS A 56 -1.16 -15.75 -17.71
CA HIS A 56 -0.81 -14.39 -18.12
C HIS A 56 0.38 -13.84 -17.33
N ILE A 57 0.44 -14.07 -16.02
CA ILE A 57 1.56 -13.74 -15.16
C ILE A 57 2.77 -14.60 -15.53
N ASP A 58 2.59 -15.88 -15.82
CA ASP A 58 3.65 -16.77 -16.30
C ASP A 58 4.24 -16.26 -17.63
N ALA A 59 3.38 -15.81 -18.55
CA ALA A 59 3.80 -15.19 -19.80
C ALA A 59 4.57 -13.88 -19.56
N LEU A 60 4.09 -13.01 -18.67
CA LEU A 60 4.80 -11.80 -18.27
C LEU A 60 6.18 -12.14 -17.69
N ALA A 61 6.26 -13.09 -16.75
CA ALA A 61 7.51 -13.51 -16.12
C ALA A 61 8.52 -14.04 -17.15
N SER A 62 8.06 -14.85 -18.11
CA SER A 62 8.90 -15.42 -19.20
C SER A 62 9.48 -14.36 -20.14
N GLN A 63 8.92 -13.14 -20.15
CA GLN A 63 9.39 -12.00 -20.93
C GLN A 63 10.05 -10.93 -20.08
N SER A 64 10.17 -11.15 -18.78
CA SER A 64 10.66 -10.19 -17.81
C SER A 64 12.04 -10.58 -17.30
N ILE A 65 12.70 -9.62 -16.66
CA ILE A 65 13.80 -9.87 -15.76
C ILE A 65 13.18 -10.32 -14.44
N VAL A 66 13.56 -11.52 -13.99
CA VAL A 66 13.02 -12.16 -12.78
C VAL A 66 14.08 -12.12 -11.69
N PHE A 67 13.75 -11.65 -10.50
CA PHE A 67 14.66 -11.69 -9.36
C PHE A 67 14.38 -12.96 -8.55
N ASP A 68 15.38 -13.83 -8.44
CA ASP A 68 15.24 -15.12 -7.73
C ASP A 68 14.88 -14.89 -6.25
N ARG A 69 15.47 -13.87 -5.64
CA ARG A 69 15.27 -13.49 -4.24
C ARG A 69 15.02 -11.98 -4.15
N PHE A 70 13.75 -11.62 -4.11
CA PHE A 70 13.28 -10.25 -3.88
C PHE A 70 12.58 -10.17 -2.52
N TYR A 71 13.06 -9.27 -1.66
CA TYR A 71 12.59 -9.18 -0.28
C TYR A 71 11.72 -7.97 -0.01
N VAL A 72 10.71 -8.20 0.81
CA VAL A 72 9.80 -7.19 1.30
C VAL A 72 9.66 -7.17 2.83
N SER A 73 8.85 -6.24 3.35
CA SER A 73 8.52 -6.21 4.77
C SER A 73 7.48 -7.31 5.04
N PRO A 74 7.35 -7.80 6.28
CA PRO A 74 6.50 -8.95 6.56
C PRO A 74 4.99 -8.65 6.46
N VAL A 75 4.60 -7.38 6.29
CA VAL A 75 3.20 -6.94 6.13
C VAL A 75 3.08 -5.71 5.20
N CYS A 76 1.88 -5.51 4.68
CA CYS A 76 1.46 -4.53 3.67
C CYS A 76 1.98 -3.10 3.84
N ALA A 77 1.51 -2.32 4.82
CA ALA A 77 1.85 -0.89 4.95
C ALA A 77 3.37 -0.63 4.99
N PRO A 78 4.17 -1.32 5.82
CA PRO A 78 5.62 -1.28 5.74
C PRO A 78 6.22 -1.50 4.34
N THR A 79 5.75 -2.49 3.57
CA THR A 79 6.26 -2.71 2.21
C THR A 79 5.90 -1.55 1.29
N ARG A 80 4.67 -1.05 1.38
CA ARG A 80 4.15 0.03 0.52
C ARG A 80 4.91 1.34 0.77
N ALA A 81 5.14 1.69 2.03
CA ALA A 81 5.96 2.84 2.43
C ALA A 81 7.35 2.80 1.77
N SER A 82 8.00 1.64 1.86
CA SER A 82 9.35 1.46 1.37
C SER A 82 9.45 1.35 -0.14
N LEU A 83 8.44 0.78 -0.78
CA LEU A 83 8.27 0.80 -2.23
C LEU A 83 8.18 2.24 -2.74
N LEU A 84 7.31 3.05 -2.15
CA LEU A 84 7.03 4.41 -2.60
C LEU A 84 8.22 5.35 -2.42
N THR A 85 9.07 5.14 -1.42
CA THR A 85 10.12 6.11 -1.03
C THR A 85 11.54 5.62 -1.26
N GLY A 86 11.73 4.32 -1.53
CA GLY A 86 13.05 3.70 -1.55
C GLY A 86 13.77 3.70 -0.19
N ARG A 87 13.04 3.94 0.91
CA ARG A 87 13.56 4.02 2.29
C ARG A 87 12.91 2.95 3.15
N TYR A 88 13.64 2.37 4.10
CA TYR A 88 13.03 1.48 5.09
C TYR A 88 11.88 2.17 5.85
N HIS A 89 10.77 1.45 6.02
CA HIS A 89 9.48 1.97 6.50
C HIS A 89 9.53 2.69 7.85
N ILE A 90 10.37 2.23 8.78
CA ILE A 90 10.51 2.90 10.09
C ILE A 90 11.02 4.34 9.90
N ALA A 91 11.93 4.57 8.94
CA ALA A 91 12.45 5.89 8.64
C ALA A 91 11.42 6.80 7.94
N THR A 92 10.34 6.25 7.39
CA THR A 92 9.22 6.99 6.79
C THR A 92 8.09 7.25 7.79
N GLY A 93 8.16 6.68 9.00
CA GLY A 93 7.15 6.80 10.06
C GLY A 93 6.18 5.63 10.13
N THR A 94 6.12 4.83 9.06
CA THR A 94 5.27 3.64 8.98
C THR A 94 5.85 2.52 9.83
N THR A 95 5.21 2.19 10.93
CA THR A 95 5.69 1.24 11.95
C THR A 95 4.69 0.12 12.26
N TRP A 96 3.45 0.18 11.75
CA TRP A 96 2.49 -0.92 11.80
C TRP A 96 1.47 -0.80 10.66
N VAL A 97 0.27 -1.36 10.84
CA VAL A 97 -0.79 -1.46 9.81
C VAL A 97 -2.11 -0.83 10.23
N THR A 98 -2.21 -0.32 11.46
CA THR A 98 -3.42 0.30 12.01
C THR A 98 -3.06 1.15 13.25
N HIS A 99 -4.02 1.83 13.87
CA HIS A 99 -3.80 2.86 14.91
C HIS A 99 -2.98 4.05 14.43
N ARG A 100 -3.13 4.42 13.16
CA ARG A 100 -2.35 5.47 12.47
C ARG A 100 -0.86 5.16 12.31
N MET A 101 -0.39 4.03 12.82
CA MET A 101 1.01 3.61 12.71
C MET A 101 1.37 3.16 11.27
N GLU A 102 0.37 3.04 10.40
CA GLU A 102 0.52 2.91 8.95
C GLU A 102 0.78 4.25 8.23
N VAL A 103 0.59 5.39 8.89
CA VAL A 103 0.66 6.70 8.26
C VAL A 103 2.11 7.07 7.92
N MET A 104 2.38 7.27 6.64
CA MET A 104 3.66 7.77 6.17
C MET A 104 3.77 9.28 6.45
N ARG A 105 4.94 9.72 6.90
CA ARG A 105 5.24 11.13 7.13
C ARG A 105 5.08 11.95 5.86
N GLU A 106 4.48 13.13 6.00
CA GLU A 106 4.16 14.00 4.87
C GLU A 106 5.40 14.53 4.13
N GLU A 107 6.57 14.59 4.78
CA GLU A 107 7.79 15.09 4.15
C GLU A 107 8.56 14.05 3.31
N GLU A 108 8.13 12.79 3.33
CA GLU A 108 8.72 11.75 2.52
C GLU A 108 8.31 11.96 1.05
N VAL A 109 9.21 11.67 0.11
CA VAL A 109 8.95 11.89 -1.33
C VAL A 109 8.66 10.56 -2.00
N THR A 110 7.46 10.43 -2.56
CA THR A 110 7.05 9.21 -3.26
C THR A 110 7.62 9.11 -4.68
N ILE A 111 7.49 7.94 -5.31
CA ILE A 111 7.75 7.76 -6.75
C ILE A 111 6.92 8.76 -7.56
N ALA A 112 5.63 8.95 -7.23
CA ALA A 112 4.77 9.89 -7.96
C ALA A 112 5.33 11.32 -7.91
N GLU A 113 5.71 11.80 -6.73
CA GLU A 113 6.30 13.14 -6.55
C GLU A 113 7.67 13.29 -7.20
N LEU A 114 8.48 12.22 -7.24
CA LEU A 114 9.77 12.22 -7.93
C LEU A 114 9.61 12.33 -9.45
N LEU A 115 8.59 11.66 -10.02
CA LEU A 115 8.33 11.63 -11.45
C LEU A 115 7.58 12.88 -11.95
N LYS A 116 6.75 13.50 -11.11
CA LYS A 116 5.91 14.65 -11.48
C LYS A 116 6.67 15.83 -12.13
N PRO A 117 7.83 16.31 -11.60
CA PRO A 117 8.60 17.38 -12.25
C PRO A 117 9.16 17.01 -13.62
N HIS A 118 9.15 15.73 -13.99
CA HIS A 118 9.68 15.21 -15.25
C HIS A 118 8.60 14.98 -16.31
N GLY A 119 7.34 15.32 -16.01
CA GLY A 119 6.23 15.31 -16.97
C GLY A 119 5.32 14.09 -16.90
N TYR A 120 5.48 13.23 -15.90
CA TYR A 120 4.58 12.10 -15.67
C TYR A 120 3.26 12.55 -15.07
N ILE A 121 2.16 12.03 -15.61
CA ILE A 121 0.88 12.00 -14.91
C ILE A 121 0.79 10.68 -14.15
N SER A 122 0.45 10.77 -12.87
CA SER A 122 0.48 9.63 -11.95
C SER A 122 -0.91 9.24 -11.46
N GLY A 123 -1.22 7.95 -11.51
CA GLY A 123 -2.50 7.39 -11.09
C GLY A 123 -2.32 6.21 -10.14
N LEU A 124 -3.05 6.19 -9.03
CA LEU A 124 -3.13 5.04 -8.11
C LEU A 124 -4.53 4.44 -8.11
N PHE A 125 -4.60 3.14 -8.37
CA PHE A 125 -5.85 2.39 -8.47
C PHE A 125 -5.87 1.28 -7.42
N GLY A 126 -6.70 1.40 -6.38
CA GLY A 126 -6.88 0.41 -5.33
C GLY A 126 -6.32 0.80 -3.96
N LYS A 127 -5.63 -0.12 -3.29
CA LYS A 127 -5.21 0.02 -1.89
C LYS A 127 -4.05 1.01 -1.73
N TRP A 128 -4.25 2.02 -0.88
CA TRP A 128 -3.17 2.95 -0.49
C TRP A 128 -2.43 2.48 0.77
N HIS A 129 -3.14 2.49 1.91
CA HIS A 129 -2.64 2.03 3.22
C HIS A 129 -1.38 2.75 3.74
N GLN A 130 -1.25 4.06 3.47
CA GLN A 130 -0.20 4.93 4.03
C GLN A 130 -0.75 6.18 4.73
N GLY A 131 -2.03 6.14 5.12
CA GLY A 131 -2.74 7.24 5.76
C GLY A 131 -3.95 7.69 4.96
N LYS A 132 -5.06 7.92 5.67
CA LYS A 132 -6.36 8.27 5.07
C LYS A 132 -6.56 9.76 4.89
N GLN A 133 -6.08 10.55 5.84
CA GLN A 133 -6.33 11.99 5.85
C GLN A 133 -5.24 12.74 5.08
N PHE A 134 -5.65 13.73 4.28
CA PHE A 134 -4.75 14.69 3.65
C PHE A 134 -3.83 15.37 4.71
N PRO A 135 -2.53 15.57 4.45
CA PRO A 135 -1.78 15.34 3.21
C PRO A 135 -1.19 13.93 3.03
N HIS A 136 -1.58 12.96 3.86
CA HIS A 136 -1.02 11.61 3.83
C HIS A 136 -1.74 10.66 2.85
N ASP A 137 -2.85 11.10 2.26
CA ASP A 137 -3.60 10.37 1.23
C ASP A 137 -2.85 10.39 -0.12
N PRO A 138 -3.26 9.59 -1.12
CA PRO A 138 -2.57 9.53 -2.41
C PRO A 138 -2.43 10.90 -3.10
N ILE A 139 -3.46 11.74 -3.04
CA ILE A 139 -3.45 13.06 -3.67
C ILE A 139 -2.46 14.00 -2.98
N GLY A 140 -2.42 14.01 -1.64
CA GLY A 140 -1.43 14.74 -0.87
C GLY A 140 0.00 14.24 -1.09
N GLN A 141 0.16 12.95 -1.44
CA GLN A 141 1.44 12.28 -1.70
C GLN A 141 1.80 12.19 -3.20
N GLY A 142 1.23 13.09 -4.00
CA GLY A 142 1.70 13.43 -5.35
C GLY A 142 0.95 12.80 -6.51
N PHE A 143 0.08 11.82 -6.26
CA PHE A 143 -0.73 11.21 -7.32
C PHE A 143 -1.72 12.22 -7.90
N ASP A 144 -1.82 12.28 -9.23
CA ASP A 144 -2.73 13.17 -9.94
C ASP A 144 -4.16 12.61 -10.00
N GLU A 145 -4.28 11.28 -10.00
CA GLU A 145 -5.56 10.57 -9.91
C GLU A 145 -5.48 9.45 -8.86
N PHE A 146 -6.51 9.36 -8.03
CA PHE A 146 -6.70 8.26 -7.11
C PHE A 146 -8.08 7.67 -7.29
N PHE A 147 -8.17 6.35 -7.48
CA PHE A 147 -9.43 5.62 -7.47
C PHE A 147 -9.25 4.34 -6.66
N GLY A 148 -9.72 4.32 -5.40
CA GLY A 148 -9.43 3.21 -4.51
C GLY A 148 -9.86 3.44 -3.07
N PHE A 149 -9.12 2.87 -2.13
CA PHE A 149 -9.41 2.98 -0.70
C PHE A 149 -8.11 3.15 0.10
N THR A 150 -8.20 3.77 1.27
CA THR A 150 -7.02 4.16 2.07
C THR A 150 -6.77 3.27 3.28
N GLU A 151 -7.78 2.50 3.66
CA GLU A 151 -7.77 1.54 4.74
C GLU A 151 -6.87 0.33 4.45
N GLY A 152 -6.55 -0.43 5.50
CA GLY A 152 -5.79 -1.68 5.36
C GLY A 152 -6.54 -2.80 4.65
N HIS A 153 -7.87 -2.79 4.67
CA HIS A 153 -8.73 -3.70 3.91
C HIS A 153 -10.16 -3.12 3.82
N LEU A 154 -10.95 -3.65 2.90
CA LEU A 154 -12.39 -3.42 2.80
C LEU A 154 -13.17 -4.64 3.31
N ASN A 155 -14.39 -4.43 3.82
CA ASN A 155 -15.26 -5.52 4.28
C ASN A 155 -15.98 -6.24 3.13
N ASN A 156 -16.02 -5.65 1.94
CA ASN A 156 -16.70 -6.17 0.77
C ASN A 156 -15.95 -5.82 -0.52
N TYR A 157 -15.81 -6.81 -1.39
CA TYR A 157 -15.14 -6.73 -2.69
C TYR A 157 -16.13 -6.69 -3.85
N PHE A 158 -17.44 -6.72 -3.57
CA PHE A 158 -18.49 -6.57 -4.57
C PHE A 158 -19.28 -5.29 -4.30
N ASP A 159 -19.53 -4.52 -5.36
CA ASP A 159 -20.37 -3.33 -5.30
C ASP A 159 -20.01 -2.42 -4.12
N THR A 160 -18.70 -2.21 -3.92
CA THR A 160 -18.18 -1.49 -2.76
C THR A 160 -18.07 0.01 -3.04
N LYS A 161 -17.90 0.81 -2.00
CA LYS A 161 -17.64 2.24 -2.11
C LYS A 161 -16.14 2.49 -2.16
N LEU A 162 -15.71 3.31 -3.11
CA LEU A 162 -14.33 3.74 -3.25
C LEU A 162 -14.24 5.26 -3.26
N THR A 163 -13.05 5.78 -3.03
CA THR A 163 -12.73 7.19 -3.19
C THR A 163 -12.18 7.43 -4.59
N HIS A 164 -12.77 8.37 -5.33
CA HIS A 164 -12.19 8.97 -6.51
C HIS A 164 -11.72 10.39 -6.15
N ASN A 165 -10.40 10.56 -6.00
CA ASN A 165 -9.76 11.76 -5.45
C ASN A 165 -10.31 12.13 -4.07
N PHE A 166 -11.32 12.98 -3.99
CA PHE A 166 -11.94 13.42 -2.73
C PHE A 166 -13.41 13.01 -2.60
N GLU A 167 -13.97 12.32 -3.60
CA GLU A 167 -15.38 11.96 -3.66
C GLU A 167 -15.59 10.46 -3.46
N GLU A 168 -16.59 10.09 -2.67
CA GLU A 168 -17.01 8.69 -2.55
C GLU A 168 -17.87 8.29 -3.75
N ILE A 169 -17.52 7.17 -4.39
CA ILE A 169 -18.16 6.62 -5.56
C ILE A 169 -18.60 5.18 -5.26
N GLN A 170 -19.88 4.90 -5.53
CA GLN A 170 -20.41 3.55 -5.53
C GLN A 170 -19.94 2.80 -6.78
N THR A 171 -19.35 1.63 -6.61
CA THR A 171 -18.94 0.75 -7.72
C THR A 171 -19.96 -0.35 -7.99
N GLU A 172 -19.82 -1.01 -9.14
CA GLU A 172 -20.58 -2.19 -9.53
C GLU A 172 -19.60 -3.26 -10.03
N GLY A 173 -19.74 -4.50 -9.55
CA GLY A 173 -18.91 -5.63 -9.91
C GLY A 173 -17.83 -5.97 -8.87
N PHE A 174 -16.93 -6.87 -9.27
CA PHE A 174 -15.84 -7.36 -8.41
C PHE A 174 -14.65 -6.39 -8.43
N LEU A 175 -14.17 -6.01 -7.26
CA LEU A 175 -13.25 -4.89 -7.06
C LEU A 175 -11.97 -4.97 -7.92
N PRO A 176 -11.22 -6.08 -7.99
CA PRO A 176 -10.05 -6.16 -8.87
C PRO A 176 -10.33 -5.85 -10.34
N ASP A 177 -11.50 -6.26 -10.85
CA ASP A 177 -11.89 -6.01 -12.24
C ASP A 177 -12.17 -4.52 -12.45
N VAL A 178 -12.89 -3.88 -11.51
CA VAL A 178 -13.20 -2.44 -11.52
C VAL A 178 -11.94 -1.59 -11.44
N LEU A 179 -10.99 -1.96 -10.57
CA LEU A 179 -9.71 -1.27 -10.44
C LEU A 179 -8.87 -1.40 -11.71
N THR A 180 -8.91 -2.57 -12.36
CA THR A 180 -8.22 -2.81 -13.62
C THR A 180 -8.82 -1.99 -14.75
N ASP A 181 -10.16 -1.90 -14.84
CA ASP A 181 -10.86 -1.03 -15.79
C ASP A 181 -10.42 0.42 -15.65
N LYS A 182 -10.40 0.93 -14.41
CA LYS A 182 -9.99 2.32 -14.14
C LYS A 182 -8.53 2.58 -14.46
N THR A 183 -7.66 1.60 -14.22
CA THR A 183 -6.25 1.69 -14.61
C THR A 183 -6.11 1.77 -16.13
N ILE A 184 -6.86 0.95 -16.89
CA ILE A 184 -6.86 0.99 -18.36
C ILE A 184 -7.40 2.32 -18.87
N GLU A 185 -8.54 2.81 -18.35
CA GLU A 185 -9.11 4.11 -18.70
C GLU A 185 -8.14 5.26 -18.47
N PHE A 186 -7.35 5.21 -17.40
CA PHE A 186 -6.31 6.19 -17.12
C PHE A 186 -5.19 6.10 -18.16
N MET A 187 -4.60 4.92 -18.36
CA MET A 187 -3.50 4.71 -19.32
C MET A 187 -3.91 5.00 -20.77
N GLU A 188 -5.19 4.87 -21.13
CA GLU A 188 -5.71 5.22 -22.45
C GLU A 188 -5.57 6.72 -22.74
N LYS A 189 -5.84 7.56 -21.73
CA LYS A 189 -5.86 9.02 -21.83
C LYS A 189 -4.48 9.67 -21.78
N GLN A 190 -3.45 8.93 -21.39
CA GLN A 190 -2.09 9.46 -21.19
C GLN A 190 -1.11 8.96 -22.25
N ASP A 191 -0.24 9.86 -22.71
CA ASP A 191 0.92 9.52 -23.55
C ASP A 191 2.12 9.08 -22.70
N SER A 192 2.30 9.69 -21.52
CA SER A 192 3.35 9.37 -20.54
C SER A 192 2.74 9.28 -19.14
N PHE A 193 2.83 8.10 -18.51
CA PHE A 193 2.18 7.84 -17.23
C PHE A 193 3.02 7.03 -16.23
N PHE A 194 2.71 7.23 -14.95
CA PHE A 194 2.99 6.28 -13.89
C PHE A 194 1.66 5.75 -13.33
N ALA A 195 1.30 4.53 -13.69
CA ALA A 195 0.09 3.87 -13.23
C ALA A 195 0.46 2.82 -12.18
N MET A 196 -0.10 2.93 -10.98
CA MET A 196 0.07 1.95 -9.90
C MET A 196 -1.27 1.24 -9.65
N LEU A 197 -1.40 0.02 -10.17
CA LEU A 197 -2.50 -0.87 -9.83
C LEU A 197 -2.14 -1.62 -8.55
N SER A 198 -2.84 -1.28 -7.48
CA SER A 198 -2.61 -1.75 -6.13
C SER A 198 -3.78 -2.61 -5.67
N LEU A 199 -3.76 -3.87 -6.06
CA LEU A 199 -4.85 -4.81 -5.80
C LEU A 199 -4.91 -5.17 -4.31
N ASN A 200 -6.14 -5.40 -3.85
CA ASN A 200 -6.44 -5.89 -2.50
C ASN A 200 -6.46 -7.41 -2.43
N THR A 201 -6.46 -8.13 -3.54
CA THR A 201 -6.52 -9.60 -3.55
C THR A 201 -5.13 -10.23 -3.60
N PRO A 202 -4.95 -11.45 -3.06
CA PRO A 202 -5.93 -12.32 -2.40
C PRO A 202 -6.07 -12.13 -0.86
N HIS A 203 -5.95 -10.89 -0.34
CA HIS A 203 -6.24 -10.59 1.07
C HIS A 203 -7.70 -10.95 1.45
N SER A 204 -7.94 -11.11 2.75
CA SER A 204 -9.30 -11.30 3.30
C SER A 204 -10.13 -10.00 3.30
N PRO A 205 -11.47 -10.06 3.27
CA PRO A 205 -12.33 -11.24 3.36
C PRO A 205 -12.25 -12.17 2.13
N PHE A 206 -12.49 -13.46 2.33
CA PHE A 206 -12.39 -14.46 1.27
C PHE A 206 -13.64 -14.41 0.37
N GLN A 207 -13.62 -13.49 -0.60
CA GLN A 207 -14.69 -13.21 -1.55
C GLN A 207 -14.19 -13.24 -2.99
N VAL A 208 -14.86 -14.01 -3.87
CA VAL A 208 -14.51 -14.14 -5.28
C VAL A 208 -15.74 -14.58 -6.09
N PRO A 209 -15.87 -14.23 -7.39
CA PRO A 209 -16.99 -14.69 -8.21
C PRO A 209 -17.13 -16.22 -8.25
N ASP A 210 -18.37 -16.70 -8.38
CA ASP A 210 -18.71 -18.13 -8.34
C ASP A 210 -17.86 -18.97 -9.30
N ALA A 211 -17.67 -18.50 -10.53
CA ALA A 211 -16.93 -19.24 -11.56
C ALA A 211 -15.49 -19.59 -11.14
N TYR A 212 -14.79 -18.65 -10.50
CA TYR A 212 -13.44 -18.88 -9.99
C TYR A 212 -13.46 -19.81 -8.78
N PHE A 213 -14.38 -19.57 -7.82
CA PHE A 213 -14.48 -20.41 -6.63
C PHE A 213 -14.81 -21.87 -6.98
N ASP A 214 -15.84 -22.09 -7.80
CA ASP A 214 -16.36 -23.41 -8.15
C ASP A 214 -15.33 -24.25 -8.91
N LYS A 215 -14.49 -23.62 -9.74
CA LYS A 215 -13.38 -24.28 -10.45
C LYS A 215 -12.47 -24.99 -9.44
N TYR A 216 -11.87 -24.25 -8.51
CA TYR A 216 -10.96 -24.81 -7.52
C TYR A 216 -11.66 -25.70 -6.50
N LYS A 217 -12.91 -25.39 -6.15
CA LYS A 217 -13.71 -26.24 -5.28
C LYS A 217 -13.94 -27.62 -5.90
N SER A 218 -14.21 -27.68 -7.20
CA SER A 218 -14.38 -28.95 -7.93
C SER A 218 -13.10 -29.79 -8.01
N MET A 219 -11.93 -29.18 -7.85
CA MET A 219 -10.63 -29.87 -7.75
C MET A 219 -10.38 -30.47 -6.35
N GLY A 220 -11.28 -30.25 -5.39
CA GLY A 220 -11.21 -30.85 -4.05
C GLY A 220 -10.52 -29.98 -3.00
N LEU A 221 -10.31 -28.68 -3.27
CA LEU A 221 -9.74 -27.75 -2.30
C LEU A 221 -10.75 -27.40 -1.20
N ASP A 222 -10.22 -27.00 -0.03
CA ASP A 222 -11.07 -26.39 0.99
C ASP A 222 -11.55 -25.00 0.54
N ASP A 223 -12.56 -24.44 1.23
CA ASP A 223 -13.19 -23.19 0.80
C ASP A 223 -12.22 -22.00 0.82
N LYS A 224 -11.23 -22.01 1.72
CA LYS A 224 -10.27 -20.93 1.82
C LYS A 224 -9.29 -20.98 0.65
N ASP A 225 -8.67 -22.12 0.40
CA ASP A 225 -7.72 -22.27 -0.70
C ASP A 225 -8.42 -22.15 -2.06
N ALA A 226 -9.64 -22.67 -2.21
CA ALA A 226 -10.43 -22.49 -3.43
C ALA A 226 -10.76 -21.01 -3.70
N CYS A 227 -11.10 -20.25 -2.66
CA CYS A 227 -11.34 -18.82 -2.80
C CYS A 227 -10.07 -18.04 -3.11
N VAL A 228 -8.97 -18.31 -2.39
CA VAL A 228 -7.67 -17.65 -2.61
C VAL A 228 -7.15 -17.93 -4.02
N TYR A 229 -7.15 -19.18 -4.49
CA TYR A 229 -6.69 -19.49 -5.84
C TYR A 229 -7.65 -18.96 -6.91
N GLY A 230 -8.95 -18.90 -6.61
CA GLY A 230 -9.90 -18.17 -7.46
C GLY A 230 -9.56 -16.69 -7.61
N MET A 231 -9.19 -16.01 -6.51
CA MET A 231 -8.76 -14.62 -6.57
C MET A 231 -7.45 -14.46 -7.33
N VAL A 232 -6.50 -15.39 -7.16
CA VAL A 232 -5.22 -15.39 -7.87
C VAL A 232 -5.43 -15.55 -9.38
N GLU A 233 -6.32 -16.43 -9.81
CA GLU A 233 -6.67 -16.57 -11.23
C GLU A 233 -7.35 -15.31 -11.77
N ASN A 234 -8.21 -14.65 -10.99
CA ASN A 234 -8.76 -13.35 -11.38
C ASN A 234 -7.69 -12.25 -11.50
N ILE A 235 -6.68 -12.24 -10.62
CA ILE A 235 -5.50 -11.35 -10.77
C ILE A 235 -4.80 -11.65 -12.09
N ASP A 236 -4.61 -12.93 -12.43
CA ASP A 236 -3.98 -13.34 -13.68
C ASP A 236 -4.74 -12.83 -14.91
N ASP A 237 -6.05 -13.02 -14.94
CA ASP A 237 -6.91 -12.51 -16.02
C ASP A 237 -6.79 -10.99 -16.16
N ASN A 238 -6.76 -10.25 -15.04
CA ASN A 238 -6.59 -8.80 -15.04
C ASN A 238 -5.19 -8.36 -15.53
N VAL A 239 -4.14 -9.11 -15.20
CA VAL A 239 -2.81 -8.91 -15.80
C VAL A 239 -2.88 -9.14 -17.31
N GLY A 240 -3.58 -10.18 -17.76
CA GLY A 240 -3.83 -10.45 -19.18
C GLY A 240 -4.50 -9.27 -19.89
N ARG A 241 -5.54 -8.70 -19.29
CA ARG A 241 -6.26 -7.52 -19.82
C ARG A 241 -5.36 -6.30 -19.95
N LEU A 242 -4.52 -6.01 -18.95
CA LEU A 242 -3.56 -4.90 -18.98
C LEU A 242 -2.52 -5.08 -20.08
N MET A 243 -1.96 -6.29 -20.20
CA MET A 243 -0.94 -6.60 -21.20
C MET A 243 -1.50 -6.56 -22.63
N GLU A 244 -2.74 -7.03 -22.83
CA GLU A 244 -3.40 -6.93 -24.14
C GLU A 244 -3.72 -5.48 -24.47
N PHE A 245 -4.21 -4.68 -23.52
CA PHE A 245 -4.41 -3.25 -23.74
C PHE A 245 -3.12 -2.54 -24.18
N LEU A 246 -2.01 -2.73 -23.46
CA LEU A 246 -0.72 -2.11 -23.82
C LEU A 246 -0.28 -2.50 -25.23
N LYS A 247 -0.56 -3.73 -25.65
CA LYS A 247 -0.25 -4.24 -26.99
C LYS A 247 -1.17 -3.63 -28.06
N GLU A 248 -2.48 -3.65 -27.85
CA GLU A 248 -3.47 -3.11 -28.79
C GLU A 248 -3.36 -1.59 -28.94
N SER A 249 -3.05 -0.87 -27.86
CA SER A 249 -2.85 0.57 -27.88
C SER A 249 -1.48 0.99 -28.43
N GLY A 250 -0.60 0.05 -28.78
CA GLY A 250 0.75 0.31 -29.26
C GLY A 250 1.74 0.83 -28.20
N LYS A 251 1.38 0.78 -26.91
CA LYS A 251 2.19 1.33 -25.81
C LYS A 251 3.21 0.32 -25.24
N ILE A 252 3.08 -0.97 -25.55
CA ILE A 252 3.89 -2.05 -24.95
C ILE A 252 5.40 -1.89 -25.16
N GLU A 253 5.83 -1.40 -26.32
CA GLU A 253 7.26 -1.21 -26.64
C GLU A 253 7.87 0.04 -25.98
N ASN A 254 7.05 0.85 -25.29
CA ASN A 254 7.49 2.02 -24.52
C ASN A 254 6.99 1.95 -23.06
N THR A 255 6.67 0.77 -22.53
CA THR A 255 6.17 0.62 -21.15
C THR A 255 7.04 -0.32 -20.34
N ILE A 256 7.51 0.15 -19.19
CA ILE A 256 8.09 -0.66 -18.12
C ILE A 256 6.93 -1.25 -17.31
N VAL A 257 6.87 -2.58 -17.20
CA VAL A 257 5.84 -3.27 -16.41
C VAL A 257 6.52 -3.97 -15.23
N ILE A 258 6.09 -3.64 -14.01
CA ILE A 258 6.54 -4.27 -12.77
C ILE A 258 5.38 -5.09 -12.20
N PHE A 259 5.64 -6.33 -11.82
CA PHE A 259 4.72 -7.15 -11.03
C PHE A 259 5.42 -7.57 -9.73
N MET A 260 4.76 -7.35 -8.60
CA MET A 260 5.24 -7.77 -7.29
C MET A 260 4.10 -8.05 -6.31
N THR A 261 4.42 -8.59 -5.14
CA THR A 261 3.46 -8.77 -4.03
C THR A 261 3.99 -8.05 -2.77
N ASP A 262 3.10 -7.65 -1.86
CA ASP A 262 3.50 -6.82 -0.71
C ASP A 262 4.07 -7.60 0.47
N ASN A 263 3.72 -8.87 0.63
CA ASN A 263 4.25 -9.79 1.64
C ASN A 263 3.92 -11.25 1.30
N GLY A 264 4.38 -12.17 2.15
CA GLY A 264 4.02 -13.58 2.08
C GLY A 264 2.52 -13.87 2.28
N PRO A 265 2.10 -15.13 2.12
CA PRO A 265 0.68 -15.48 2.06
C PRO A 265 -0.04 -15.31 3.40
N ASN A 266 -1.29 -14.84 3.37
CA ASN A 266 -2.18 -14.93 4.53
C ASN A 266 -2.76 -16.33 4.70
N GLY A 267 -2.12 -17.12 5.55
CA GLY A 267 -2.47 -18.51 5.81
C GLY A 267 -1.34 -19.46 5.44
N ILE A 268 -1.57 -20.75 5.66
CA ILE A 268 -0.60 -21.79 5.29
C ILE A 268 -1.12 -22.43 4.01
N ARG A 269 -0.33 -22.37 2.94
CA ARG A 269 -0.57 -23.01 1.65
C ARG A 269 0.77 -23.22 0.95
N TYR A 270 0.77 -23.78 -0.27
CA TYR A 270 2.00 -24.01 -1.01
C TYR A 270 2.79 -22.70 -1.18
N ASN A 271 4.04 -22.69 -0.71
CA ASN A 271 4.94 -21.52 -0.76
C ASN A 271 6.35 -21.90 -1.25
N GLY A 272 6.49 -23.03 -1.98
CA GLY A 272 7.80 -23.52 -2.41
C GLY A 272 8.65 -24.17 -1.32
N GLY A 273 8.06 -24.56 -0.19
CA GLY A 273 8.76 -25.22 0.92
C GLY A 273 9.52 -24.27 1.84
N MET A 274 9.22 -22.97 1.75
CA MET A 274 9.79 -21.93 2.62
C MET A 274 9.15 -21.96 4.02
N LYS A 275 9.88 -21.49 5.02
CA LYS A 275 9.35 -21.33 6.38
C LYS A 275 8.59 -20.03 6.51
N GLY A 276 7.48 -20.04 7.26
CA GLY A 276 6.71 -18.86 7.61
C GLY A 276 5.73 -18.40 6.53
N LYS A 277 4.99 -17.34 6.87
CA LYS A 277 3.91 -16.72 6.08
C LYS A 277 3.81 -15.22 6.40
N LYS A 278 2.75 -14.52 5.97
CA LYS A 278 2.48 -13.12 6.38
C LYS A 278 2.76 -12.90 7.88
N ALA A 279 3.36 -11.75 8.20
CA ALA A 279 3.86 -11.35 9.52
C ALA A 279 5.10 -12.09 10.03
N ASP A 280 5.51 -13.22 9.43
CA ASP A 280 6.79 -13.85 9.78
C ASP A 280 7.98 -13.15 9.12
N LEU A 281 9.10 -13.14 9.85
CA LEU A 281 10.41 -12.67 9.36
C LEU A 281 11.15 -13.73 8.54
N ASP A 282 10.57 -14.90 8.34
CA ASP A 282 11.16 -16.02 7.59
C ASP A 282 10.96 -15.83 6.07
N GLU A 283 11.65 -16.63 5.26
CA GLU A 283 11.60 -16.59 3.78
C GLU A 283 10.16 -16.52 3.24
N GLY A 284 9.27 -17.37 3.75
CA GLY A 284 7.89 -17.43 3.30
C GLY A 284 7.04 -16.20 3.65
N GLY A 285 7.50 -15.34 4.57
CA GLY A 285 6.82 -14.09 4.93
C GLY A 285 7.32 -12.87 4.18
N VAL A 286 8.56 -12.89 3.69
CA VAL A 286 9.23 -11.71 3.12
C VAL A 286 9.82 -11.90 1.72
N ARG A 287 10.01 -13.13 1.23
CA ARG A 287 10.46 -13.38 -0.14
C ARG A 287 9.23 -13.51 -1.03
N VAL A 288 9.16 -12.65 -2.03
CA VAL A 288 7.98 -12.50 -2.89
C VAL A 288 8.33 -12.62 -4.37
N PRO A 289 7.35 -12.92 -5.25
CA PRO A 289 7.50 -12.76 -6.68
C PRO A 289 7.87 -11.31 -7.04
N PHE A 290 8.83 -11.14 -7.95
CA PHE A 290 9.16 -9.84 -8.54
C PHE A 290 9.63 -10.02 -9.98
N PHE A 291 8.89 -9.39 -10.90
CA PHE A 291 9.17 -9.39 -12.33
C PHE A 291 9.22 -7.95 -12.83
N ILE A 292 10.19 -7.64 -13.68
CA ILE A 292 10.25 -6.35 -14.39
C ILE A 292 10.47 -6.57 -15.88
N LYS A 293 9.45 -6.24 -16.69
CA LYS A 293 9.54 -6.18 -18.14
C LYS A 293 9.99 -4.78 -18.54
N ILE A 294 11.10 -4.70 -19.25
CA ILE A 294 11.67 -3.44 -19.74
C ILE A 294 11.78 -3.54 -21.25
N PRO A 295 11.33 -2.53 -22.02
CA PRO A 295 11.48 -2.55 -23.47
C PRO A 295 12.93 -2.81 -23.90
N ASN A 296 13.11 -3.68 -24.91
CA ASN A 296 14.40 -4.09 -25.45
C ASN A 296 15.30 -4.95 -24.53
N PHE A 297 14.90 -5.24 -23.29
CA PHE A 297 15.61 -6.19 -22.44
C PHE A 297 15.06 -7.60 -22.64
N LYS A 298 15.97 -8.58 -22.58
CA LYS A 298 15.63 -9.99 -22.69
C LYS A 298 15.37 -10.58 -21.31
N HIS A 299 14.61 -11.67 -21.30
CA HIS A 299 14.42 -12.48 -20.10
C HIS A 299 15.75 -12.93 -19.52
N GLN A 300 15.86 -12.84 -18.20
CA GLN A 300 16.95 -13.40 -17.41
C GLN A 300 16.50 -13.59 -15.96
N ILE A 301 17.22 -14.44 -15.23
CA ILE A 301 17.04 -14.62 -13.79
C ILE A 301 18.22 -13.98 -13.07
N VAL A 302 17.94 -12.92 -12.31
CA VAL A 302 18.91 -12.21 -11.50
C VAL A 302 19.09 -12.93 -10.16
N LYS A 303 20.33 -13.31 -9.85
CA LYS A 303 20.69 -14.06 -8.64
C LYS A 303 21.01 -13.19 -7.42
N PRO A 304 21.71 -12.04 -7.54
CA PRO A 304 21.93 -11.19 -6.38
C PRO A 304 20.61 -10.71 -5.77
N TRP A 305 20.54 -10.73 -4.44
CA TRP A 305 19.32 -10.38 -3.72
C TRP A 305 19.00 -8.89 -3.85
N ALA A 306 17.71 -8.60 -3.97
CA ALA A 306 17.12 -7.27 -4.12
C ALA A 306 15.92 -7.10 -3.19
N GLY A 307 15.35 -5.89 -3.08
CA GLY A 307 14.15 -5.67 -2.30
C GLY A 307 13.40 -4.39 -2.66
N HIS A 308 12.21 -4.20 -2.06
CA HIS A 308 11.30 -3.11 -2.45
C HIS A 308 11.94 -1.71 -2.40
N ILE A 309 12.94 -1.48 -1.54
CA ILE A 309 13.61 -0.18 -1.41
C ILE A 309 14.39 0.19 -2.67
N ASP A 310 14.70 -0.78 -3.51
CA ASP A 310 15.47 -0.56 -4.74
C ASP A 310 14.62 -0.10 -5.92
N ILE A 311 13.30 -0.19 -5.83
CA ILE A 311 12.42 0.09 -6.96
C ILE A 311 12.49 1.56 -7.35
N LEU A 312 12.36 2.48 -6.38
CA LEU A 312 12.49 3.92 -6.65
C LEU A 312 13.83 4.26 -7.32
N PRO A 313 15.01 3.88 -6.80
CA PRO A 313 16.26 4.22 -7.46
C PRO A 313 16.48 3.51 -8.80
N THR A 314 15.92 2.31 -8.98
CA THR A 314 15.95 1.60 -10.27
C THR A 314 15.12 2.31 -11.33
N LEU A 315 13.89 2.72 -10.99
CA LEU A 315 13.04 3.51 -11.87
C LEU A 315 13.68 4.86 -12.20
N ALA A 316 14.25 5.54 -11.21
CA ALA A 316 14.95 6.80 -11.44
C ALA A 316 16.10 6.63 -12.46
N GLU A 317 16.92 5.58 -12.34
CA GLU A 317 18.00 5.34 -13.32
C GLU A 317 17.47 4.94 -14.70
N LEU A 318 16.46 4.07 -14.78
CA LEU A 318 15.84 3.65 -16.05
C LEU A 318 15.22 4.83 -16.82
N LEU A 319 14.66 5.80 -16.08
CA LEU A 319 14.03 6.99 -16.62
C LEU A 319 14.99 8.18 -16.76
N ASN A 320 16.28 7.98 -16.44
CA ASN A 320 17.32 9.02 -16.46
C ASN A 320 16.95 10.25 -15.58
N ILE A 321 16.41 9.98 -14.40
CA ILE A 321 16.01 10.96 -13.39
C ILE A 321 17.04 10.94 -12.24
N LYS A 322 17.54 12.12 -11.87
CA LYS A 322 18.45 12.26 -10.74
C LYS A 322 17.67 12.34 -9.44
N ILE A 323 17.95 11.42 -8.52
CA ILE A 323 17.43 11.46 -7.15
C ILE A 323 18.18 12.54 -6.36
N PRO A 324 17.49 13.51 -5.73
CA PRO A 324 18.13 14.45 -4.83
C PRO A 324 18.72 13.73 -3.60
N GLU A 325 20.00 13.96 -3.29
CA GLU A 325 20.69 13.33 -2.15
C GLU A 325 19.97 13.54 -0.81
N LYS A 326 19.30 14.68 -0.65
CA LYS A 326 18.51 15.02 0.54
C LYS A 326 17.37 14.04 0.85
N LEU A 327 16.92 13.24 -0.13
CA LEU A 327 15.89 12.22 0.09
C LEU A 327 16.42 11.04 0.91
N GLY A 328 17.75 10.85 0.97
CA GLY A 328 18.36 9.79 1.78
C GLY A 328 17.84 8.39 1.44
N VAL A 329 17.62 8.09 0.16
CA VAL A 329 17.16 6.77 -0.31
C VAL A 329 18.11 5.68 0.21
N HIS A 330 17.55 4.61 0.77
CA HIS A 330 18.31 3.49 1.33
C HIS A 330 18.55 2.38 0.31
N GLY A 331 17.67 2.26 -0.69
CA GLY A 331 17.86 1.33 -1.80
C GLY A 331 18.98 1.76 -2.74
N ARG A 332 19.27 0.87 -3.69
CA ARG A 332 20.20 1.15 -4.80
C ARG A 332 19.58 0.68 -6.10
N SER A 333 19.96 1.31 -7.20
CA SER A 333 19.47 0.88 -8.50
C SER A 333 19.93 -0.54 -8.83
N LEU A 334 18.99 -1.34 -9.33
CA LEU A 334 19.21 -2.68 -9.86
C LEU A 334 19.56 -2.65 -11.35
N PHE A 335 19.66 -1.46 -11.96
CA PHE A 335 19.95 -1.34 -13.39
C PHE A 335 21.27 -2.01 -13.83
N PRO A 336 22.37 -1.98 -13.05
CA PRO A 336 23.55 -2.78 -13.36
C PRO A 336 23.25 -4.29 -13.46
N LEU A 337 22.48 -4.83 -12.52
CA LEU A 337 22.05 -6.24 -12.55
C LEU A 337 21.17 -6.55 -13.77
N ILE A 338 20.27 -5.63 -14.10
CA ILE A 338 19.40 -5.69 -15.29
C ILE A 338 20.24 -5.73 -16.59
N LYS A 339 21.39 -5.06 -16.63
CA LYS A 339 22.33 -5.12 -17.76
C LYS A 339 23.25 -6.34 -17.75
N GLY A 340 23.22 -7.16 -16.69
CA GLY A 340 24.15 -8.27 -16.48
C GLY A 340 25.54 -7.85 -15.99
N GLU A 341 25.69 -6.60 -15.51
CA GLU A 341 26.92 -6.05 -14.96
C GLU A 341 27.07 -6.47 -13.48
N VAL A 342 27.46 -7.72 -13.26
CA VAL A 342 27.53 -8.33 -11.91
C VAL A 342 28.93 -8.32 -11.28
N GLU A 343 29.99 -8.04 -12.04
CA GLU A 343 31.39 -8.18 -11.57
C GLU A 343 31.72 -7.26 -10.39
N ASP A 344 31.22 -6.02 -10.40
CA ASP A 344 31.44 -5.02 -9.35
C ASP A 344 30.26 -4.92 -8.35
N TRP A 345 29.30 -5.84 -8.42
CA TRP A 345 28.12 -5.81 -7.56
C TRP A 345 28.46 -6.22 -6.13
N LYS A 346 28.42 -5.26 -5.21
CA LYS A 346 28.71 -5.51 -3.79
C LYS A 346 27.53 -6.14 -3.08
N ASP A 347 27.83 -7.10 -2.21
CA ASP A 347 26.83 -7.66 -1.30
C ASP A 347 26.35 -6.59 -0.30
N ARG A 348 25.15 -6.81 0.23
CA ARG A 348 24.57 -5.96 1.26
C ARG A 348 23.66 -6.76 2.18
N ASP A 349 23.40 -6.15 3.33
CA ASP A 349 22.42 -6.63 4.30
C ASP A 349 21.03 -6.04 4.04
N PHE A 350 20.02 -6.87 4.27
CA PHE A 350 18.61 -6.55 4.21
C PHE A 350 17.99 -6.69 5.58
N PHE A 351 17.28 -5.65 5.99
CA PHE A 351 16.69 -5.57 7.31
C PHE A 351 15.17 -5.62 7.21
N THR A 352 14.55 -6.39 8.08
CA THR A 352 13.09 -6.39 8.25
C THR A 352 12.77 -6.34 9.72
N HIS A 353 11.82 -5.50 10.09
CA HIS A 353 11.34 -5.39 11.45
C HIS A 353 9.97 -6.05 11.57
N HIS A 354 9.75 -6.78 12.67
CA HIS A 354 8.43 -7.28 12.97
C HIS A 354 7.64 -6.16 13.60
N VAL A 355 6.51 -5.84 13.00
CA VAL A 355 5.68 -4.73 13.42
C VAL A 355 4.57 -5.22 14.36
N HIS A 356 4.17 -4.39 15.33
CA HIS A 356 3.22 -4.73 16.39
C HIS A 356 2.50 -3.45 16.87
N LEU A 357 1.43 -3.61 17.67
CA LEU A 357 0.69 -2.48 18.23
C LEU A 357 1.57 -1.54 19.07
N THR A 358 2.52 -2.11 19.82
CA THR A 358 3.56 -1.36 20.51
C THR A 358 4.86 -1.55 19.75
N PHE A 359 5.51 -0.44 19.40
CA PHE A 359 6.85 -0.50 18.83
C PHE A 359 7.83 -1.03 19.89
N ASP A 360 8.55 -2.09 19.55
CA ASP A 360 9.61 -2.66 20.36
C ASP A 360 10.88 -2.72 19.50
N THR A 361 12.04 -2.75 20.15
CA THR A 361 13.32 -2.93 19.48
C THR A 361 13.48 -4.31 18.83
N ILE A 362 12.81 -5.33 19.37
CA ILE A 362 12.76 -6.72 18.89
C ILE A 362 11.27 -7.07 18.84
N PRO A 363 10.75 -7.73 17.79
CA PRO A 363 11.42 -8.65 16.86
C PRO A 363 11.95 -8.04 15.55
N GLY A 364 12.96 -8.69 14.95
CA GLY A 364 13.47 -8.32 13.62
C GLY A 364 14.43 -9.33 13.02
N ALA A 365 14.89 -9.08 11.80
CA ALA A 365 15.78 -9.97 11.06
C ALA A 365 16.75 -9.24 10.14
N VAL A 366 17.90 -9.87 9.92
CA VAL A 366 18.93 -9.44 8.97
C VAL A 366 19.25 -10.59 8.03
N ARG A 367 19.31 -10.29 6.74
CA ARG A 367 19.71 -11.24 5.72
C ARG A 367 20.79 -10.65 4.83
N ASN A 368 21.80 -11.43 4.51
CA ASN A 368 22.79 -11.10 3.47
C ASN A 368 22.79 -12.23 2.43
N GLN A 369 23.62 -12.18 1.38
CA GLN A 369 23.58 -13.18 0.29
C GLN A 369 23.76 -14.66 0.70
N GLU A 370 24.04 -14.95 1.97
CA GLU A 370 24.21 -16.32 2.48
C GLU A 370 23.38 -16.64 3.73
N TYR A 371 23.30 -15.73 4.70
CA TYR A 371 22.75 -15.99 6.02
C TYR A 371 21.47 -15.20 6.31
N LEU A 372 20.62 -15.77 7.16
CA LEU A 372 19.47 -15.12 7.79
C LEU A 372 19.57 -15.28 9.30
N LEU A 373 19.61 -14.16 10.02
CA LEU A 373 19.36 -14.11 11.47
C LEU A 373 17.93 -13.62 11.70
N THR A 374 17.15 -14.37 12.48
CA THR A 374 15.86 -13.91 13.01
C THR A 374 15.96 -13.76 14.53
N ILE A 375 15.33 -12.71 15.06
CA ILE A 375 15.22 -12.42 16.48
C ILE A 375 13.73 -12.30 16.82
N LYS A 376 13.17 -13.31 17.47
CA LYS A 376 11.74 -13.39 17.84
C LYS A 376 11.57 -13.78 19.31
N ASN A 377 10.81 -13.01 20.09
CA ASN A 377 10.54 -13.30 21.52
C ASN A 377 11.81 -13.61 22.33
N ASN A 378 12.87 -12.82 22.14
CA ASN A 378 14.22 -13.03 22.72
C ASN A 378 14.92 -14.36 22.32
N GLN A 379 14.38 -15.09 21.34
CA GLN A 379 15.03 -16.24 20.71
C GLN A 379 15.68 -15.82 19.40
N LYS A 380 16.87 -16.35 19.14
CA LYS A 380 17.65 -16.09 17.93
C LYS A 380 17.80 -17.38 17.16
N GLU A 381 17.57 -17.31 15.85
CA GLU A 381 17.80 -18.44 14.95
C GLU A 381 18.63 -17.95 13.76
N LEU A 382 19.66 -18.70 13.41
CA LEU A 382 20.55 -18.43 12.29
C LEU A 382 20.41 -19.55 11.25
N TYR A 383 20.24 -19.19 9.99
CA TYR A 383 20.13 -20.13 8.87
C TYR A 383 21.12 -19.75 7.76
N ASN A 384 21.70 -20.75 7.08
CA ASN A 384 22.41 -20.55 5.82
C ASN A 384 21.42 -20.78 4.68
N LEU A 385 20.96 -19.71 4.02
CA LEU A 385 19.91 -19.75 3.00
C LEU A 385 20.36 -20.31 1.65
N LEU A 386 21.66 -20.46 1.41
CA LEU A 386 22.19 -21.13 0.22
C LEU A 386 22.13 -22.66 0.38
N GLN A 387 22.40 -23.16 1.59
CA GLN A 387 22.38 -24.60 1.89
C GLN A 387 21.00 -25.09 2.36
N ASP A 388 20.26 -24.23 3.06
CA ASP A 388 18.95 -24.53 3.64
C ASP A 388 17.96 -23.37 3.41
N PRO A 389 17.48 -23.19 2.16
CA PRO A 389 16.45 -22.20 1.86
C PRO A 389 15.11 -22.47 2.56
N SER A 390 14.92 -23.67 3.10
CA SER A 390 13.71 -24.05 3.84
C SER A 390 13.77 -23.74 5.34
N GLN A 391 14.93 -23.28 5.84
CA GLN A 391 15.16 -22.93 7.25
C GLN A 391 14.80 -24.06 8.24
N LYS A 392 15.23 -25.28 7.95
CA LYS A 392 15.04 -26.47 8.80
C LYS A 392 16.12 -26.65 9.86
N ALA A 393 17.35 -26.18 9.59
CA ALA A 393 18.50 -26.37 10.45
C ALA A 393 18.97 -25.02 11.02
N ASN A 394 18.61 -24.74 12.28
CA ASN A 394 19.18 -23.60 13.00
C ASN A 394 20.66 -23.89 13.31
N ILE A 395 21.56 -23.06 12.75
CA ILE A 395 23.02 -23.22 12.86
C ILE A 395 23.68 -22.24 13.85
N ILE A 396 22.88 -21.61 14.73
CA ILE A 396 23.37 -20.54 15.61
C ILE A 396 24.49 -21.01 16.57
N ASP A 397 24.39 -22.23 17.10
CA ASP A 397 25.39 -22.80 18.01
C ASP A 397 26.71 -23.15 17.27
N GLN A 398 26.62 -23.44 15.97
CA GLN A 398 27.78 -23.74 15.13
C GLN A 398 28.47 -22.47 14.63
N GLN A 399 27.73 -21.36 14.47
CA GLN A 399 28.24 -20.10 13.92
C GLN A 399 27.88 -18.88 14.81
N PRO A 400 28.23 -18.88 16.12
CA PRO A 400 27.82 -17.80 17.03
C PRO A 400 28.44 -16.45 16.69
N GLY A 401 29.60 -16.42 16.03
CA GLY A 401 30.25 -15.19 15.57
C GLY A 401 29.43 -14.46 14.49
N ILE A 402 28.91 -15.20 13.51
CA ILE A 402 28.06 -14.66 12.44
C ILE A 402 26.76 -14.13 13.02
N ALA A 403 26.13 -14.88 13.95
CA ALA A 403 24.92 -14.43 14.63
C ALA A 403 25.14 -13.12 15.40
N GLY A 404 26.26 -12.99 16.12
CA GLY A 404 26.59 -11.77 16.86
C GLY A 404 26.83 -10.57 15.94
N GLU A 405 27.49 -10.76 14.79
CA GLU A 405 27.70 -9.70 13.80
C GLU A 405 26.38 -9.20 13.21
N LEU A 406 25.53 -10.12 12.73
CA LEU A 406 24.23 -9.78 12.15
C LEU A 406 23.30 -9.11 13.18
N GLU A 407 23.37 -9.50 14.45
CA GLU A 407 22.62 -8.84 15.52
C GLU A 407 23.08 -7.40 15.75
N MET A 408 24.40 -7.15 15.78
CA MET A 408 24.90 -5.78 15.93
C MET A 408 24.48 -4.91 14.75
N LEU A 409 24.57 -5.44 13.51
CA LEU A 409 24.09 -4.74 12.32
C LEU A 409 22.59 -4.41 12.41
N TYR A 410 21.77 -5.34 12.89
CA TYR A 410 20.34 -5.09 13.10
C TYR A 410 20.09 -3.93 14.08
N LEU A 411 20.76 -3.95 15.23
CA LEU A 411 20.56 -2.95 16.27
C LEU A 411 21.04 -1.57 15.83
N ASP A 412 22.15 -1.50 15.11
CA ASP A 412 22.65 -0.24 14.54
C ASP A 412 21.72 0.30 13.45
N TRP A 413 21.24 -0.57 12.56
CA TRP A 413 20.23 -0.21 11.56
C TRP A 413 18.96 0.32 12.21
N LEU A 414 18.43 -0.38 13.22
CA LEU A 414 17.19 0.02 13.88
C LEU A 414 17.33 1.36 14.59
N LYS A 415 18.47 1.58 15.28
CA LYS A 415 18.80 2.86 15.90
C LYS A 415 18.84 3.99 14.87
N GLU A 416 19.37 3.73 13.67
CA GLU A 416 19.35 4.70 12.57
C GLU A 416 17.91 4.99 12.10
N MET A 417 17.12 3.95 11.84
CA MET A 417 15.78 4.11 11.27
C MET A 417 14.80 4.79 12.24
N THR A 418 15.04 4.68 13.55
CA THR A 418 14.21 5.28 14.61
C THR A 418 14.63 6.69 15.02
N LYS A 419 15.66 7.29 14.40
CA LYS A 419 16.17 8.63 14.78
C LYS A 419 15.14 9.75 14.79
N LYS A 420 14.15 9.69 13.88
CA LYS A 420 13.05 10.67 13.78
C LYS A 420 11.89 10.38 14.76
N GLY A 421 12.01 9.36 15.61
CA GLY A 421 10.92 8.82 16.41
C GLY A 421 10.08 7.79 15.64
N VAL A 422 9.14 7.17 16.35
CA VAL A 422 8.25 6.11 15.83
C VAL A 422 6.77 6.46 15.98
N GLU A 423 6.48 7.61 16.58
CA GLU A 423 5.12 8.10 16.74
C GLU A 423 4.53 8.52 15.39
N PRO A 424 3.23 8.26 15.16
CA PRO A 424 2.58 8.62 13.92
C PRO A 424 2.31 10.13 13.88
N PRO A 425 2.25 10.74 12.68
CA PRO A 425 1.84 12.14 12.56
C PRO A 425 0.39 12.34 13.04
N LEU A 426 0.14 13.51 13.63
CA LEU A 426 -1.19 13.91 14.07
C LEU A 426 -2.14 14.05 12.87
N ILE A 427 -3.44 13.89 13.11
CA ILE A 427 -4.45 14.19 12.09
C ILE A 427 -4.45 15.69 11.85
N GLN A 428 -4.29 16.11 10.60
CA GLN A 428 -4.37 17.52 10.25
C GLN A 428 -5.81 17.91 9.89
N ILE A 429 -6.26 19.02 10.46
CA ILE A 429 -7.49 19.73 10.07
C ILE A 429 -7.15 21.16 9.68
N GLY A 430 -8.02 21.83 8.92
CA GLY A 430 -7.84 23.24 8.52
C GLY A 430 -7.26 23.40 7.12
N HIS A 431 -6.85 22.30 6.49
CA HIS A 431 -6.21 22.33 5.18
C HIS A 431 -7.14 22.87 4.07
N PRO A 432 -6.66 23.74 3.17
CA PRO A 432 -7.52 24.36 2.16
C PRO A 432 -7.97 23.42 1.03
N HIS A 433 -7.31 22.28 0.85
CA HIS A 433 -7.63 21.33 -0.23
C HIS A 433 -8.72 20.32 0.16
N VAL A 434 -9.05 20.20 1.45
CA VAL A 434 -10.08 19.28 1.94
C VAL A 434 -11.09 20.02 2.79
N THR A 435 -12.37 19.72 2.56
CA THR A 435 -13.49 20.31 3.31
C THR A 435 -14.06 19.36 4.34
N THR A 436 -13.73 18.07 4.27
CA THR A 436 -14.20 17.05 5.23
C THR A 436 -13.02 16.22 5.69
N VAL A 437 -12.92 16.02 7.01
CA VAL A 437 -11.94 15.11 7.61
C VAL A 437 -12.69 14.03 8.37
N GLU A 438 -12.44 12.76 8.04
CA GLU A 438 -12.95 11.62 8.79
C GLU A 438 -11.96 11.20 9.88
N LEU A 439 -12.49 10.97 11.07
CA LEU A 439 -11.84 10.43 12.26
C LEU A 439 -12.45 9.05 12.54
N PRO A 440 -11.96 7.97 11.89
CA PRO A 440 -12.49 6.65 12.10
C PRO A 440 -12.11 6.11 13.47
N ALA A 441 -12.89 5.18 14.02
CA ALA A 441 -12.57 4.58 15.32
C ALA A 441 -11.19 3.91 15.38
N SER A 442 -10.73 3.30 14.27
CA SER A 442 -9.38 2.69 14.19
C SER A 442 -8.23 3.68 14.40
N ASP A 443 -8.49 4.98 14.23
CA ASP A 443 -7.52 6.05 14.46
C ASP A 443 -7.64 6.66 15.86
N GLY A 444 -8.72 6.34 16.57
CA GLY A 444 -9.06 6.90 17.86
C GLY A 444 -8.42 6.13 19.02
N LYS A 445 -8.09 6.86 20.08
CA LYS A 445 -7.70 6.31 21.38
C LYS A 445 -8.93 6.17 22.26
N ARG A 446 -8.83 5.30 23.25
CA ARG A 446 -9.94 4.93 24.15
C ARG A 446 -9.53 4.95 25.61
N LEU A 447 -10.45 5.37 26.48
CA LEU A 447 -10.31 5.43 27.93
C LEU A 447 -11.39 4.59 28.62
N GLY A 448 -11.10 4.17 29.85
CA GLY A 448 -12.01 3.36 30.64
C GLY A 448 -12.22 1.96 30.04
N ASN A 449 -13.49 1.57 29.90
CA ASN A 449 -13.89 0.23 29.48
C ASN A 449 -14.25 0.13 27.99
N VAL A 450 -14.16 1.22 27.22
CA VAL A 450 -14.48 1.21 25.79
C VAL A 450 -13.65 0.15 25.09
N LEU A 451 -14.26 -0.65 24.21
CA LEU A 451 -13.60 -1.69 23.43
C LEU A 451 -13.76 -1.43 21.94
N PHE A 452 -12.90 -2.04 21.14
CA PHE A 452 -13.14 -2.21 19.72
C PHE A 452 -14.02 -3.44 19.48
N LYS A 453 -14.99 -3.35 18.57
CA LYS A 453 -15.87 -4.47 18.22
C LYS A 453 -15.09 -5.67 17.69
N GLY A 454 -14.15 -5.43 16.77
CA GLY A 454 -13.23 -6.41 16.20
C GLY A 454 -12.03 -6.72 17.10
N GLY A 455 -11.98 -6.14 18.30
CA GLY A 455 -11.02 -6.45 19.36
C GLY A 455 -9.70 -5.68 19.28
N MET A 456 -9.13 -5.50 18.09
CA MET A 456 -7.81 -4.90 17.90
C MET A 456 -7.83 -3.51 17.26
N GLY A 457 -9.00 -2.96 16.92
CA GLY A 457 -9.07 -1.68 16.23
C GLY A 457 -8.57 -1.78 14.79
N TRP A 458 -8.88 -2.89 14.11
CA TRP A 458 -8.53 -3.08 12.71
C TRP A 458 -9.23 -2.04 11.81
N ALA A 459 -8.85 -1.99 10.54
CA ALA A 459 -9.63 -1.22 9.57
C ALA A 459 -11.12 -1.60 9.67
N ASN A 460 -11.97 -0.58 9.56
CA ASN A 460 -13.42 -0.68 9.67
C ASN A 460 -14.01 -1.02 11.05
N ASP A 461 -13.18 -1.15 12.10
CA ASP A 461 -13.68 -1.36 13.46
C ASP A 461 -14.48 -0.16 13.99
N TRP A 462 -15.14 -0.33 15.12
CA TRP A 462 -15.88 0.72 15.84
C TRP A 462 -15.82 0.53 17.35
N PHE A 463 -16.09 1.61 18.08
CA PHE A 463 -16.10 1.60 19.54
C PHE A 463 -17.42 1.08 20.09
N ILE A 464 -17.34 0.27 21.14
CA ILE A 464 -18.47 -0.26 21.90
C ILE A 464 -18.19 -0.18 23.40
N ASN A 465 -19.16 -0.59 24.22
CA ASN A 465 -18.99 -0.80 25.66
C ASN A 465 -18.77 0.49 26.47
N PHE A 466 -19.45 1.58 26.09
CA PHE A 466 -19.57 2.79 26.90
C PHE A 466 -20.51 2.51 28.09
N LYS A 467 -19.98 2.42 29.31
CA LYS A 467 -20.72 2.02 30.52
C LYS A 467 -20.78 3.09 31.60
N ASN A 468 -19.79 3.98 31.64
CA ASN A 468 -19.58 4.95 32.70
C ASN A 468 -19.19 6.32 32.11
N PRO A 469 -19.38 7.42 32.84
CA PRO A 469 -18.97 8.75 32.39
C PRO A 469 -17.47 8.95 32.10
N GLU A 470 -16.61 8.07 32.62
CA GLU A 470 -15.16 8.06 32.35
C GLU A 470 -14.80 7.30 31.07
N ASP A 471 -15.75 6.56 30.48
CA ASP A 471 -15.56 5.82 29.23
C ASP A 471 -15.63 6.83 28.08
N LYS A 472 -14.48 7.07 27.44
CA LYS A 472 -14.30 8.13 26.45
C LYS A 472 -13.47 7.64 25.27
N VAL A 473 -13.65 8.29 24.14
CA VAL A 473 -12.81 8.11 22.95
C VAL A 473 -12.30 9.47 22.50
N PHE A 474 -11.09 9.49 21.94
CA PHE A 474 -10.50 10.75 21.49
C PHE A 474 -9.55 10.57 20.32
N TRP A 475 -9.43 11.62 19.51
CA TRP A 475 -8.50 11.71 18.39
C TRP A 475 -7.54 12.86 18.66
N GLU A 476 -6.25 12.58 18.49
CA GLU A 476 -5.20 13.59 18.60
C GLU A 476 -4.98 14.22 17.22
N MET A 477 -5.15 15.54 17.17
CA MET A 477 -5.16 16.29 15.92
C MET A 477 -4.38 17.59 16.06
N GLU A 478 -4.02 18.16 14.92
CA GLU A 478 -3.48 19.51 14.78
C GLU A 478 -4.34 20.30 13.79
N SER A 479 -4.79 21.46 14.22
CA SER A 479 -5.42 22.43 13.33
C SER A 479 -4.35 23.32 12.72
N ILE A 480 -4.16 23.25 11.41
CA ILE A 480 -3.12 24.05 10.73
C ILE A 480 -3.59 25.49 10.44
N ALA A 481 -4.88 25.77 10.61
CA ALA A 481 -5.47 27.09 10.44
C ALA A 481 -6.78 27.22 11.23
N ASP A 482 -7.08 28.42 11.70
CA ASP A 482 -8.39 28.75 12.28
C ASP A 482 -9.51 28.33 11.33
N SER A 483 -10.44 27.50 11.78
CA SER A 483 -11.51 26.96 10.96
C SER A 483 -12.74 26.58 11.80
N ASN A 484 -13.92 26.77 11.25
CA ASN A 484 -15.17 26.30 11.85
C ASN A 484 -15.60 25.00 11.16
N TYR A 485 -16.14 24.07 11.94
CA TYR A 485 -16.61 22.78 11.45
C TYR A 485 -17.98 22.46 12.03
N GLU A 486 -18.89 21.94 11.21
CA GLU A 486 -20.00 21.15 11.69
C GLU A 486 -19.49 19.73 12.00
N VAL A 487 -19.81 19.22 13.19
CA VAL A 487 -19.38 17.90 13.65
C VAL A 487 -20.50 16.89 13.46
N PHE A 488 -20.21 15.83 12.71
CA PHE A 488 -21.11 14.70 12.53
C PHE A 488 -20.53 13.45 13.20
N VAL A 489 -21.38 12.66 13.85
CA VAL A 489 -20.99 11.39 14.47
C VAL A 489 -21.75 10.25 13.81
N GLN A 490 -21.02 9.27 13.27
CA GLN A 490 -21.60 8.00 12.84
C GLN A 490 -21.71 7.06 14.04
N MET A 491 -22.94 6.73 14.44
CA MET A 491 -23.19 5.93 15.62
C MET A 491 -24.54 5.22 15.59
N ALA A 492 -24.69 4.23 16.48
CA ALA A 492 -25.95 3.58 16.79
C ALA A 492 -26.19 3.52 18.30
N ASN A 493 -27.45 3.46 18.69
CA ASN A 493 -27.89 3.37 20.08
C ASN A 493 -29.19 2.57 20.20
N ASP A 494 -29.37 1.86 21.32
CA ASP A 494 -30.62 1.17 21.65
C ASP A 494 -31.44 1.83 22.78
N SER A 495 -30.90 2.90 23.36
CA SER A 495 -31.47 3.63 24.49
C SER A 495 -31.20 5.14 24.35
N PRO A 496 -32.02 6.02 24.95
CA PRO A 496 -31.73 7.45 25.01
C PRO A 496 -30.36 7.73 25.64
N PHE A 497 -29.68 8.77 25.16
CA PHE A 497 -28.37 9.14 25.66
C PHE A 497 -28.14 10.65 25.64
N LYS A 498 -27.15 11.08 26.42
CA LYS A 498 -26.58 12.42 26.37
C LYS A 498 -25.08 12.31 26.09
N MET A 499 -24.67 12.80 24.94
CA MET A 499 -23.29 12.82 24.49
C MET A 499 -22.65 14.16 24.82
N GLU A 500 -21.42 14.12 25.32
CA GLU A 500 -20.52 15.27 25.44
C GLU A 500 -19.45 15.14 24.35
N VAL A 501 -19.33 16.15 23.49
CA VAL A 501 -18.22 16.31 22.57
C VAL A 501 -17.40 17.51 23.03
N SER A 502 -16.09 17.37 23.11
CA SER A 502 -15.22 18.45 23.55
C SER A 502 -13.97 18.59 22.69
N ALA A 503 -13.57 19.83 22.43
CA ALA A 503 -12.34 20.17 21.73
C ALA A 503 -11.83 21.54 22.20
N GLN A 504 -10.50 21.67 22.38
CA GLN A 504 -9.83 22.93 22.75
C GLN A 504 -10.50 23.69 23.92
N GLY A 505 -10.98 22.96 24.93
CA GLY A 505 -11.65 23.53 26.11
C GLY A 505 -13.13 23.92 25.90
N SER A 506 -13.64 23.86 24.67
CA SER A 506 -15.05 24.01 24.35
C SER A 506 -15.80 22.67 24.45
N LYS A 507 -17.10 22.73 24.75
CA LYS A 507 -17.97 21.55 24.89
C LYS A 507 -19.30 21.76 24.17
N LEU A 508 -19.76 20.72 23.49
CA LEU A 508 -21.12 20.58 22.97
C LEU A 508 -21.81 19.39 23.65
N PHE A 509 -23.12 19.51 23.80
CA PHE A 509 -23.96 18.45 24.34
C PHE A 509 -25.05 18.12 23.33
N TYR A 510 -25.18 16.84 23.02
CA TYR A 510 -26.27 16.32 22.20
C TYR A 510 -27.08 15.32 23.04
N GLU A 511 -28.40 15.47 23.04
CA GLU A 511 -29.31 14.64 23.80
C GLU A 511 -30.47 14.21 22.90
N THR A 512 -30.79 12.93 22.91
CA THR A 512 -31.86 12.38 22.07
C THR A 512 -32.53 11.18 22.73
N ASP A 513 -33.84 11.08 22.52
CA ASP A 513 -34.64 9.89 22.81
C ASP A 513 -34.78 8.97 21.58
N GLN A 514 -34.23 9.38 20.43
CA GLN A 514 -34.30 8.61 19.18
C GLN A 514 -33.33 7.43 19.20
N ILE A 515 -33.80 6.31 18.65
CA ILE A 515 -33.03 5.08 18.48
C ILE A 515 -32.45 5.04 17.07
N HIS A 516 -31.13 4.98 16.96
CA HIS A 516 -30.41 4.91 15.70
C HIS A 516 -29.87 3.49 15.54
N GLN A 517 -30.29 2.79 14.48
CA GLN A 517 -29.87 1.42 14.21
C GLN A 517 -29.01 1.35 12.96
N THR A 518 -27.96 0.54 13.02
CA THR A 518 -27.21 0.14 11.84
C THR A 518 -28.00 -0.84 11.00
N LYS A 519 -27.67 -0.92 9.71
CA LYS A 519 -28.21 -1.92 8.80
C LYS A 519 -27.06 -2.70 8.18
N LEU A 520 -27.10 -4.02 8.33
CA LEU A 520 -26.10 -4.92 7.75
C LEU A 520 -26.12 -4.82 6.22
N ILE A 521 -24.95 -4.64 5.62
CA ILE A 521 -24.72 -4.77 4.19
C ILE A 521 -24.33 -6.23 3.92
N PRO A 522 -25.11 -6.99 3.12
CA PRO A 522 -24.78 -8.37 2.79
C PRO A 522 -23.42 -8.48 2.10
N ASN A 523 -22.72 -9.58 2.34
CA ASN A 523 -21.43 -9.88 1.73
C ASN A 523 -21.47 -11.26 1.04
N GLN A 524 -20.43 -11.55 0.26
CA GLN A 524 -20.28 -12.80 -0.51
C GLN A 524 -19.13 -13.67 0.00
N ASP A 525 -18.99 -13.78 1.32
CA ASP A 525 -17.92 -14.58 1.93
C ASP A 525 -18.04 -16.06 1.60
N ARG A 526 -16.93 -16.66 1.16
CA ARG A 526 -16.77 -18.11 1.00
C ARG A 526 -16.35 -18.80 2.30
N VAL A 527 -15.82 -18.03 3.23
CA VAL A 527 -15.31 -18.50 4.52
C VAL A 527 -15.78 -17.55 5.61
N PRO A 528 -16.22 -18.04 6.79
CA PRO A 528 -16.57 -17.17 7.91
C PRO A 528 -15.44 -16.19 8.24
N ARG A 529 -15.75 -14.88 8.22
CA ARG A 529 -14.79 -13.82 8.55
C ARG A 529 -14.53 -13.71 10.04
N THR A 530 -13.36 -13.17 10.37
CA THR A 530 -13.01 -12.72 11.73
C THR A 530 -13.14 -11.21 11.88
N GLU A 531 -13.08 -10.52 10.75
CA GLU A 531 -13.27 -9.10 10.58
C GLU A 531 -14.73 -8.72 10.86
N VAL A 532 -14.95 -7.46 11.19
CA VAL A 532 -16.31 -6.95 11.37
C VAL A 532 -17.10 -6.96 10.06
N GLU A 533 -18.42 -7.00 10.17
CA GLU A 533 -19.32 -6.88 9.03
C GLU A 533 -19.42 -5.44 8.55
N GLU A 534 -19.73 -5.26 7.27
CA GLU A 534 -20.01 -3.94 6.72
C GLU A 534 -21.43 -3.50 7.10
N MET A 535 -21.57 -2.26 7.56
CA MET A 535 -22.84 -1.74 8.04
C MET A 535 -23.10 -0.35 7.44
N GLU A 536 -24.35 -0.06 7.12
CA GLU A 536 -24.83 1.31 6.96
C GLU A 536 -25.01 1.93 8.35
N TRP A 537 -24.37 3.09 8.57
CA TRP A 537 -24.39 3.80 9.85
C TRP A 537 -25.26 5.05 9.80
N PRO A 538 -26.15 5.25 10.79
CA PRO A 538 -26.79 6.54 11.02
C PRO A 538 -25.74 7.61 11.30
N MET A 539 -26.01 8.84 10.87
CA MET A 539 -25.12 9.98 11.02
C MET A 539 -25.87 11.14 11.66
N ILE A 540 -25.31 11.67 12.75
CA ILE A 540 -25.94 12.66 13.62
C ILE A 540 -25.13 13.96 13.59
N SER A 541 -25.80 15.09 13.30
CA SER A 541 -25.22 16.44 13.46
C SER A 541 -25.21 16.81 14.94
N VAL A 542 -24.04 17.11 15.49
CA VAL A 542 -23.86 17.45 16.90
C VAL A 542 -23.77 18.97 17.12
N GLY A 543 -23.37 19.71 16.09
CA GLY A 543 -23.22 21.16 16.10
C GLY A 543 -21.82 21.63 15.70
N GLU A 544 -21.61 22.93 15.85
CA GLU A 544 -20.43 23.62 15.33
C GLU A 544 -19.31 23.75 16.37
N PHE A 545 -18.09 23.43 15.96
CA PHE A 545 -16.86 23.74 16.69
C PHE A 545 -16.00 24.72 15.91
N ARG A 546 -15.45 25.72 16.61
CA ARG A 546 -14.31 26.49 16.12
C ARG A 546 -13.03 25.84 16.63
N PHE A 547 -12.12 25.55 15.71
CA PHE A 547 -10.77 25.11 16.02
C PHE A 547 -9.80 26.25 15.72
N GLU A 548 -9.08 26.71 16.74
CA GLU A 548 -7.94 27.62 16.60
C GLU A 548 -6.72 26.83 16.12
N ALA A 549 -5.81 27.49 15.40
CA ALA A 549 -4.57 26.85 14.96
C ALA A 549 -3.74 26.29 16.15
N GLY A 550 -3.22 25.08 16.00
CA GLY A 550 -2.46 24.34 17.01
C GLY A 550 -3.12 23.02 17.42
N ALA A 551 -2.74 22.50 18.59
CA ALA A 551 -3.24 21.21 19.08
C ALA A 551 -4.77 21.19 19.23
N ALA A 552 -5.42 20.15 18.71
CA ALA A 552 -6.86 20.11 18.47
C ALA A 552 -7.48 18.75 18.85
N ASN A 553 -7.27 18.27 20.07
CA ASN A 553 -7.84 16.99 20.49
C ASN A 553 -9.38 17.05 20.53
N LEU A 554 -10.05 16.12 19.85
CA LEU A 554 -11.49 15.92 19.93
C LEU A 554 -11.78 14.71 20.81
N GLU A 555 -12.59 14.90 21.85
CA GLU A 555 -13.00 13.85 22.79
C GLU A 555 -14.52 13.69 22.78
N ILE A 556 -14.98 12.44 22.82
CA ILE A 556 -16.40 12.08 22.93
C ILE A 556 -16.59 11.17 24.14
N GLY A 557 -17.59 11.50 24.97
CA GLY A 557 -18.05 10.69 26.08
C GLY A 557 -19.57 10.73 26.23
N PHE A 558 -20.12 9.87 27.08
CA PHE A 558 -21.55 9.77 27.31
C PHE A 558 -21.88 9.96 28.79
N LEU A 559 -22.88 10.79 29.08
CA LEU A 559 -23.30 11.15 30.43
C LEU A 559 -24.46 10.26 30.88
N GLY A 560 -24.41 9.80 32.13
CA GLY A 560 -25.46 8.99 32.75
C GLY A 560 -24.91 7.75 33.46
N LYS A 561 -25.81 7.06 34.16
CA LYS A 561 -25.61 5.69 34.65
C LYS A 561 -26.71 4.87 33.96
N ASP A 562 -26.35 3.71 33.40
CA ASP A 562 -27.23 2.89 32.53
C ASP A 562 -27.33 3.39 31.08
N LEU A 563 -26.17 3.71 30.48
CA LEU A 563 -26.05 3.81 29.03
C LEU A 563 -26.38 2.43 28.45
N GLY A 564 -27.38 2.35 27.57
CA GLY A 564 -27.67 1.14 26.82
C GLY A 564 -26.51 0.77 25.87
N ASN A 565 -26.78 -0.01 24.83
CA ASN A 565 -25.76 -0.24 23.82
C ASN A 565 -25.58 1.03 22.98
N ILE A 566 -24.36 1.56 23.02
CA ILE A 566 -23.89 2.65 22.18
C ILE A 566 -22.70 2.13 21.37
N GLU A 567 -22.75 2.35 20.06
CA GLU A 567 -21.70 1.99 19.12
C GLU A 567 -21.28 3.23 18.33
N LEU A 568 -19.99 3.57 18.31
CA LEU A 568 -19.47 4.77 17.63
C LEU A 568 -18.45 4.37 16.56
N LYS A 569 -18.76 4.67 15.31
CA LYS A 569 -17.99 4.26 14.13
C LYS A 569 -16.93 5.26 13.72
N SER A 570 -17.33 6.49 13.46
CA SER A 570 -16.46 7.56 12.95
C SER A 570 -17.02 8.92 13.35
N VAL A 571 -16.14 9.94 13.34
CA VAL A 571 -16.54 11.35 13.42
C VAL A 571 -16.15 12.05 12.12
N PHE A 572 -17.00 12.92 11.58
CA PHE A 572 -16.70 13.73 10.42
C PHE A 572 -16.69 15.19 10.81
N LEU A 573 -15.60 15.88 10.48
CA LEU A 573 -15.47 17.33 10.62
C LEU A 573 -15.68 17.94 9.25
N LYS A 574 -16.83 18.59 9.02
CA LYS A 574 -17.13 19.28 7.76
C LYS A 574 -16.92 20.78 7.91
N LYS A 575 -15.91 21.31 7.23
CA LYS A 575 -15.51 22.71 7.25
C LYS A 575 -16.66 23.60 6.77
N LEU A 576 -16.93 24.65 7.52
CA LEU A 576 -17.90 25.69 7.17
C LEU A 576 -17.19 26.78 6.35
N GLU A 577 -17.93 27.36 5.40
CA GLU A 577 -17.44 28.44 4.53
C GLU A 577 -17.14 29.75 5.26
#